data_AF-A0A166WHR9-F1
#
_entry.id   AF-A0A166WHR9-F1
#
_cell.length_a   1.000
_cell.length_b   1.000
_cell.length_c   1.000
_cell.angle_alpha   90.00
_cell.angle_beta   90.00
_cell.angle_gamma   90.00
#
_symmetry.space_group_name_H-M   'P 1'
#
loop_
_entity.id
_entity.type
_entity.pdbx_description
1 polymer ?
#
loop_
_entity_poly.entity_id
_entity_poly.type
_entity_poly.pdbx_seq_one_letter_code
_entity_poly.pdbx_strand_id
1 'polypeptide(L)'
;MLDNNGTPQNTDTTQYHSLRSYVRRFAAASLMVAALPVMAINIVWSCILLRAPLKKGKWLDIGGDVVELYSWRCGLLKNSASLINVAAGHVNFVGTPIIWEDTTVPNIRRFKSPCERAGLFDCLQLHRLTGLVAGDTASLLKKQDEQSLVKDCVMVMKIIVCRLLYKHGGIKHAKAAVFGIPFENAKMADAVSWVCDPHTDKNYCQIGYFLNANSINLAANNSALQTTLSQSNKNFVDGSGMRLAARHAGIDLADNINGTDMLPVLCEKACETGSSFFLLGAKEGIAEKAGKALQSQFEGLDIRGTHHGYFQSDDEIIEKINNSGATILLVALGSPRQEMWLEQNRHRLDCRCALAVGGLLDFFSGAIPRAPLWMRELGLEWIWRLMQEPKAKFNRYVIGNPVFLFRVYVLKQSIRGL
;
A
#
# COMPACT_ATOMS: atom_id res chain seq x y z
N MET A 1 42.82 -21.86 -12.66
CA MET A 1 42.49 -23.09 -11.91
C MET A 1 40.98 -23.25 -11.98
N LEU A 2 40.51 -24.32 -12.60
CA LEU A 2 39.10 -24.59 -12.88
C LEU A 2 38.50 -25.37 -11.70
N ASP A 3 37.27 -25.02 -11.29
CA ASP A 3 36.47 -25.83 -10.37
C ASP A 3 35.52 -26.78 -11.13
N ASN A 4 35.22 -27.91 -10.50
CA ASN A 4 34.72 -29.18 -11.06
C ASN A 4 33.28 -29.20 -11.62
N ASN A 5 32.70 -28.07 -12.05
CA ASN A 5 31.29 -28.03 -12.52
C ASN A 5 31.01 -27.29 -13.83
N GLY A 6 32.01 -27.01 -14.67
CA GLY A 6 31.80 -26.75 -16.11
C GLY A 6 30.82 -25.63 -16.48
N THR A 7 30.53 -24.69 -15.58
CA THR A 7 29.74 -23.49 -15.87
C THR A 7 30.69 -22.30 -15.91
N PRO A 8 30.65 -21.45 -16.97
CA PRO A 8 31.47 -20.25 -16.99
C PRO A 8 31.03 -19.35 -15.82
N GLN A 9 31.93 -19.10 -14.88
CA GLN A 9 31.74 -18.02 -13.92
C GLN A 9 31.58 -16.72 -14.71
N ASN A 10 30.42 -16.10 -14.56
CA ASN A 10 29.93 -14.96 -15.33
C ASN A 10 30.78 -13.71 -15.00
N THR A 11 31.88 -13.51 -15.70
CA THR A 11 32.85 -12.42 -15.50
C THR A 11 32.19 -11.03 -15.55
N ASP A 12 31.15 -10.90 -16.37
CA ASP A 12 30.38 -9.65 -16.53
C ASP A 12 29.57 -9.29 -15.28
N THR A 13 29.02 -10.28 -14.57
CA THR A 13 28.27 -10.05 -13.33
C THR A 13 29.21 -9.58 -12.23
N THR A 14 30.34 -10.27 -12.04
CA THR A 14 31.33 -9.89 -11.02
C THR A 14 31.92 -8.48 -11.27
N GLN A 15 32.19 -8.14 -12.54
CA GLN A 15 32.65 -6.80 -12.91
C GLN A 15 31.58 -5.74 -12.67
N TYR A 16 30.31 -6.02 -12.97
CA TYR A 16 29.18 -5.14 -12.70
C TYR A 16 28.98 -4.88 -11.20
N HIS A 17 29.01 -5.91 -10.34
CA HIS A 17 28.91 -5.76 -8.89
C HIS A 17 30.07 -4.93 -8.31
N SER A 18 31.29 -5.15 -8.81
CA SER A 18 32.47 -4.36 -8.43
C SER A 18 32.34 -2.88 -8.79
N LEU A 19 31.94 -2.58 -10.03
CA LEU A 19 31.70 -1.21 -10.50
C LEU A 19 30.60 -0.53 -9.67
N ARG A 20 29.49 -1.23 -9.41
CA ARG A 20 28.36 -0.76 -8.58
C ARG A 20 28.81 -0.42 -7.17
N SER A 21 29.67 -1.25 -6.55
CA SER A 21 30.27 -1.01 -5.24
C SER A 21 31.16 0.23 -5.21
N TYR A 22 32.01 0.40 -6.22
CA TYR A 22 32.91 1.57 -6.33
C TYR A 22 32.11 2.88 -6.47
N VAL A 23 31.14 2.92 -7.39
CA VAL A 23 30.29 4.10 -7.60
C VAL A 23 29.54 4.49 -6.32
N ARG A 24 29.01 3.50 -5.58
CA ARG A 24 28.33 3.74 -4.30
C ARG A 24 29.24 4.38 -3.25
N ARG A 25 30.45 3.86 -3.08
CA ARG A 25 31.42 4.41 -2.11
C ARG A 25 31.88 5.81 -2.51
N PHE A 26 32.12 6.03 -3.80
CA PHE A 26 32.47 7.36 -4.32
C PHE A 26 31.35 8.39 -4.12
N ALA A 27 30.10 8.01 -4.39
CA ALA A 27 28.94 8.85 -4.13
C ALA A 27 28.78 9.17 -2.64
N ALA A 28 28.96 8.17 -1.76
CA ALA A 28 28.94 8.37 -0.32
C ALA A 28 30.05 9.33 0.15
N ALA A 29 31.28 9.15 -0.33
CA ALA A 29 32.40 10.04 -0.03
C ALA A 29 32.13 11.48 -0.50
N SER A 30 31.56 11.66 -1.69
CA SER A 30 31.17 12.97 -2.23
C SER A 30 30.10 13.64 -1.36
N LEU A 31 29.09 12.88 -0.93
CA LEU A 31 28.06 13.38 0.00
C LEU A 31 28.63 13.67 1.40
N MET A 32 29.64 12.92 1.86
CA MET A 32 30.35 13.22 3.11
C MET A 32 31.06 14.56 3.03
N VAL A 33 31.73 14.87 1.91
CA VAL A 33 32.37 16.18 1.70
C VAL A 33 31.34 17.31 1.84
N ALA A 34 30.18 17.17 1.20
CA ALA A 34 29.10 18.15 1.34
C ALA A 34 28.54 18.23 2.77
N ALA A 35 28.54 17.11 3.52
CA ALA A 35 28.06 17.04 4.90
C ALA A 35 29.12 17.42 5.96
N LEU A 36 30.38 17.71 5.57
CA LEU A 36 31.48 18.01 6.50
C LEU A 36 31.14 19.08 7.54
N PRO A 37 30.47 20.21 7.21
CA PRO A 37 30.13 21.22 8.20
C PRO A 37 29.27 20.64 9.33
N VAL A 38 28.28 19.81 9.00
CA VAL A 38 27.40 19.19 9.99
C VAL A 38 28.14 18.13 10.80
N MET A 39 29.00 17.35 10.16
CA MET A 39 29.82 16.34 10.84
C MET A 39 30.81 16.99 11.80
N ALA A 40 31.43 18.11 11.43
CA ALA A 40 32.32 18.89 12.29
C ALA A 40 31.56 19.44 13.51
N ILE A 41 30.35 19.98 13.31
CA ILE A 41 29.46 20.41 14.40
C ILE A 41 29.18 19.25 15.36
N ASN A 42 28.88 18.05 14.85
CA ASN A 42 28.63 16.87 15.69
C ASN A 42 29.85 16.45 16.50
N ILE A 43 31.05 16.53 15.91
CA ILE A 43 32.31 16.24 16.61
C ILE A 43 32.52 17.25 17.73
N VAL A 44 32.46 18.56 17.43
CA VAL A 44 32.62 19.63 18.42
C VAL A 44 31.60 19.49 19.55
N TRP A 45 30.34 19.21 19.21
CA TRP A 45 29.28 18.99 20.20
C TRP A 45 29.54 17.78 21.10
N SER A 46 30.13 16.72 20.54
CA SER A 46 30.52 15.53 21.30
C SER A 46 31.68 15.82 22.25
N CYS A 47 32.66 16.61 21.81
CA CYS A 47 33.77 17.07 22.65
C CYS A 47 33.29 17.95 23.81
N ILE A 48 32.38 18.90 23.55
CA ILE A 48 31.76 19.75 24.60
C ILE A 48 31.06 18.89 25.65
N LEU A 49 30.38 17.82 25.21
CA LEU A 49 29.67 16.89 26.10
C LEU A 49 30.58 15.79 26.68
N LEU A 50 31.90 15.84 26.46
CA LEU A 50 32.87 14.83 26.90
C LEU A 50 32.47 13.38 26.53
N ARG A 51 31.95 13.20 25.31
CA ARG A 51 31.49 11.90 24.79
C ARG A 51 32.22 11.56 23.49
N ALA A 52 32.43 10.28 23.25
CA ALA A 52 32.86 9.80 21.95
C ALA A 52 31.83 10.20 20.86
N PRO A 53 32.28 10.73 19.70
CA PRO A 53 31.38 11.27 18.68
C PRO A 53 30.51 10.21 18.01
N LEU A 54 31.11 9.06 17.72
CA LEU A 54 30.42 7.94 17.11
C LEU A 54 30.25 6.80 18.13
N LYS A 55 29.11 6.11 18.04
CA LYS A 55 28.89 4.81 18.68
C LYS A 55 28.69 3.77 17.59
N LYS A 56 29.19 2.56 17.84
CA LYS A 56 28.92 1.39 17.00
C LYS A 56 27.71 0.66 17.56
N GLY A 57 26.72 0.38 16.73
CA GLY A 57 25.58 -0.47 17.06
C GLY A 57 25.62 -1.76 16.26
N LYS A 58 24.86 -2.75 16.72
CA LYS A 58 24.62 -4.02 16.02
C LYS A 58 23.14 -4.10 15.67
N TRP A 59 22.86 -4.40 14.42
CA TRP A 59 21.52 -4.67 13.91
C TRP A 59 21.52 -6.04 13.24
N LEU A 60 20.32 -6.53 12.93
CA LEU A 60 20.14 -7.72 12.12
C LEU A 60 19.53 -7.32 10.78
N ASP A 61 19.93 -8.01 9.72
CA ASP A 61 19.16 -7.99 8.48
C ASP A 61 18.04 -9.04 8.51
N ILE A 62 17.17 -9.01 7.50
CA ILE A 62 16.04 -9.95 7.40
C ILE A 62 16.48 -11.43 7.25
N GLY A 63 17.74 -11.69 6.87
CA GLY A 63 18.31 -13.03 6.83
C GLY A 63 18.90 -13.51 8.16
N GLY A 64 19.04 -12.61 9.13
CA GLY A 64 19.61 -12.88 10.45
C GLY A 64 21.11 -12.58 10.55
N ASP A 65 21.71 -11.97 9.53
CA ASP A 65 23.12 -11.59 9.56
C ASP A 65 23.32 -10.30 10.36
N VAL A 66 24.41 -10.23 11.13
CA VAL A 66 24.73 -9.08 11.98
C VAL A 66 25.33 -7.95 11.13
N VAL A 67 24.70 -6.79 11.18
CA VAL A 67 25.13 -5.56 10.51
C VAL A 67 25.62 -4.57 11.56
N GLU A 68 26.89 -4.18 11.49
CA GLU A 68 27.48 -3.24 12.43
C GLU A 68 27.63 -1.84 11.81
N LEU A 69 26.98 -0.85 12.41
CA LEU A 69 26.94 0.52 11.86
C LEU A 69 27.33 1.57 12.90
N TYR A 70 27.99 2.62 12.41
CA TYR A 70 28.29 3.82 13.18
C TYR A 70 27.08 4.77 13.19
N SER A 71 26.84 5.40 14.33
CA SER A 71 25.84 6.45 14.50
C SER A 71 26.40 7.59 15.37
N TRP A 72 26.00 8.83 15.07
CA TRP A 72 26.37 9.97 15.91
C TRP A 72 25.71 9.84 17.29
N ARG A 73 26.50 9.98 18.35
CA ARG A 73 25.99 9.90 19.72
C ARG A 73 25.14 11.12 20.07
N CYS A 74 25.58 12.31 19.64
CA CYS A 74 24.90 13.60 19.80
C CYS A 74 25.11 14.48 18.56
N GLY A 75 24.42 15.63 18.51
CA GLY A 75 24.52 16.58 17.40
C GLY A 75 23.33 16.61 16.44
N LEU A 76 23.48 17.40 15.38
CA LEU A 76 22.49 17.63 14.32
C LEU A 76 22.57 16.54 13.24
N LEU A 77 21.43 16.24 12.60
CA LEU A 77 21.35 15.25 11.52
C LEU A 77 22.13 13.96 11.82
N LYS A 78 21.84 13.28 12.94
CA LYS A 78 22.54 12.05 13.37
C LYS A 78 22.56 10.93 12.32
N ASN A 79 21.63 10.98 11.36
CA ASN A 79 21.57 10.05 10.23
C ASN A 79 22.72 10.25 9.22
N SER A 80 23.47 11.36 9.26
CA SER A 80 24.64 11.60 8.41
C SER A 80 25.76 10.58 8.62
N ALA A 81 25.81 9.90 9.78
CA ALA A 81 26.72 8.78 10.02
C ALA A 81 26.50 7.62 9.04
N SER A 82 25.32 7.52 8.43
CA SER A 82 25.03 6.54 7.38
C SER A 82 25.99 6.66 6.19
N LEU A 83 26.45 7.88 5.86
CA LEU A 83 27.40 8.10 4.78
C LEU A 83 28.77 7.49 5.10
N ILE A 84 29.21 7.57 6.38
CA ILE A 84 30.44 6.91 6.85
C ILE A 84 30.32 5.40 6.64
N ASN A 85 29.18 4.81 7.00
CA ASN A 85 28.95 3.37 6.86
C ASN A 85 28.98 2.92 5.40
N VAL A 86 28.42 3.71 4.47
CA VAL A 86 28.45 3.38 3.04
C VAL A 86 29.85 3.55 2.46
N ALA A 87 30.54 4.65 2.78
CA ALA A 87 31.90 4.91 2.30
C ALA A 87 32.89 3.83 2.79
N ALA A 88 32.76 3.40 4.05
CA ALA A 88 33.55 2.31 4.63
C ALA A 88 33.13 0.91 4.12
N GLY A 89 32.01 0.81 3.42
CA GLY A 89 31.50 -0.45 2.87
C GLY A 89 30.82 -1.36 3.90
N HIS A 90 30.45 -0.87 5.08
CA HIS A 90 29.68 -1.64 6.07
C HIS A 90 28.24 -1.91 5.61
N VAL A 91 27.69 -1.04 4.77
CA VAL A 91 26.32 -1.13 4.24
C VAL A 91 26.26 -0.53 2.84
N ASN A 92 25.29 -0.94 2.03
CA ASN A 92 24.98 -0.29 0.75
C ASN A 92 23.92 0.81 0.94
N PHE A 93 23.79 1.71 -0.05
CA PHE A 93 22.60 2.57 -0.11
C PHE A 93 21.33 1.74 -0.27
N VAL A 94 21.33 0.81 -1.24
CA VAL A 94 20.23 -0.11 -1.51
C VAL A 94 20.71 -1.55 -1.31
N GLY A 95 19.94 -2.38 -0.60
CA GLY A 95 20.35 -3.75 -0.29
C GLY A 95 19.34 -4.52 0.56
N THR A 96 19.82 -5.54 1.27
CA THR A 96 19.02 -6.38 2.16
C THR A 96 18.40 -5.52 3.28
N PRO A 97 17.10 -5.65 3.59
CA PRO A 97 16.44 -4.89 4.64
C PRO A 97 17.10 -5.09 6.01
N ILE A 98 17.37 -3.98 6.71
CA ILE A 98 17.82 -3.96 8.10
C ILE A 98 16.61 -3.82 9.03
N ILE A 99 16.59 -4.58 10.12
CA ILE A 99 15.57 -4.54 11.16
C ILE A 99 15.98 -3.50 12.22
N TRP A 100 15.16 -2.45 12.38
CA TRP A 100 15.41 -1.36 13.33
C TRP A 100 14.43 -1.45 14.52
N GLU A 101 14.88 -2.01 15.67
CA GLU A 101 14.24 -2.08 17.03
C GLU A 101 12.95 -2.92 17.26
N ASP A 102 12.79 -3.44 18.50
CA ASP A 102 11.71 -4.20 19.20
C ASP A 102 10.78 -5.11 18.40
N THR A 103 11.30 -5.76 17.38
CA THR A 103 10.66 -6.95 16.82
C THR A 103 11.30 -8.16 17.47
N THR A 104 10.54 -8.87 18.31
CA THR A 104 10.86 -10.25 18.69
C THR A 104 11.13 -10.99 17.40
N VAL A 105 12.39 -11.40 17.21
CA VAL A 105 12.81 -12.13 16.02
C VAL A 105 11.93 -13.36 15.95
N PRO A 106 10.96 -13.45 15.01
CA PRO A 106 10.28 -14.71 14.80
C PRO A 106 11.37 -15.68 14.39
N ASN A 107 11.19 -16.96 14.69
CA ASN A 107 12.10 -18.02 14.24
C ASN A 107 11.99 -18.16 12.70
N ILE A 108 12.40 -17.12 11.96
CA ILE A 108 12.37 -17.06 10.51
C ILE A 108 13.54 -17.94 10.09
N ARG A 109 13.20 -19.19 9.77
CA ARG A 109 14.06 -20.10 9.02
C ARG A 109 14.85 -19.30 7.99
N ARG A 110 16.17 -19.21 8.19
CA ARG A 110 17.20 -18.51 7.38
C ARG A 110 16.69 -18.08 6.00
N PHE A 111 16.09 -16.89 5.92
CA PHE A 111 15.76 -16.29 4.65
C PHE A 111 17.07 -15.87 3.97
N LYS A 112 17.41 -16.49 2.84
CA LYS A 112 18.62 -16.10 2.11
C LYS A 112 18.27 -14.95 1.17
N SER A 113 18.66 -13.74 1.57
CA SER A 113 18.50 -12.56 0.71
C SER A 113 19.29 -12.74 -0.59
N PRO A 114 18.71 -12.38 -1.76
CA PRO A 114 19.45 -12.36 -3.01
C PRO A 114 20.42 -11.18 -3.09
N CYS A 115 20.21 -10.12 -2.29
CA CYS A 115 21.13 -8.97 -2.25
C CYS A 115 22.40 -9.31 -1.46
N GLU A 116 23.56 -8.95 -2.00
CA GLU A 116 24.88 -9.28 -1.41
C GLU A 116 25.11 -8.72 0.00
N ARG A 117 24.52 -7.56 0.32
CA ARG A 117 24.72 -6.86 1.60
C ARG A 117 23.48 -6.08 2.02
N ALA A 118 23.41 -5.79 3.31
CA ALA A 118 22.46 -4.89 3.91
C ALA A 118 22.43 -3.50 3.24
N GLY A 119 21.24 -2.90 3.18
CA GLY A 119 20.98 -1.59 2.60
C GLY A 119 20.39 -0.61 3.60
N LEU A 120 20.72 0.68 3.48
CA LEU A 120 20.02 1.76 4.19
C LEU A 120 18.56 1.92 3.69
N PHE A 121 18.33 1.54 2.44
CA PHE A 121 17.07 1.58 1.73
C PHE A 121 16.82 0.22 1.07
N ASP A 122 15.55 -0.13 0.92
CA ASP A 122 15.12 -1.39 0.30
C ASP A 122 13.72 -1.24 -0.32
N CYS A 123 13.39 -2.09 -1.30
CA CYS A 123 12.11 -2.06 -1.99
C CYS A 123 10.93 -2.37 -1.06
N LEU A 124 11.14 -3.20 -0.03
CA LEU A 124 10.08 -3.50 0.94
C LEU A 124 9.75 -2.28 1.79
N GLN A 125 10.73 -1.40 2.06
CA GLN A 125 10.48 -0.13 2.72
C GLN A 125 9.60 0.78 1.88
N LEU A 126 9.83 0.85 0.56
CA LEU A 126 8.95 1.59 -0.34
C LEU A 126 7.53 1.01 -0.27
N HIS A 127 7.38 -0.31 -0.37
CA HIS A 127 6.08 -0.99 -0.28
C HIS A 127 5.38 -0.75 1.06
N ARG A 128 6.11 -0.80 2.19
CA ARG A 128 5.56 -0.48 3.52
C ARG A 128 5.09 0.98 3.61
N LEU A 129 5.86 1.92 3.04
CA LEU A 129 5.50 3.35 3.06
C LEU A 129 4.26 3.64 2.19
N THR A 130 4.09 2.91 1.10
CA THR A 130 2.98 3.09 0.15
C THR A 130 1.78 2.19 0.47
N GLY A 131 1.99 1.13 1.25
CA GLY A 131 1.06 0.03 1.50
C GLY A 131 0.73 -0.78 0.25
N LEU A 132 1.66 -0.88 -0.71
CA LEU A 132 1.44 -1.69 -1.91
C LEU A 132 1.81 -3.15 -1.63
N VAL A 133 0.88 -4.06 -1.92
CA VAL A 133 1.16 -5.50 -1.96
C VAL A 133 1.56 -5.83 -3.40
N ALA A 134 2.84 -6.07 -3.64
CA ALA A 134 3.32 -6.44 -4.96
C ALA A 134 4.26 -7.66 -4.86
N GLY A 135 3.68 -8.85 -4.89
CA GLY A 135 4.42 -10.12 -4.94
C GLY A 135 5.12 -10.52 -3.63
N ASP A 136 5.81 -11.67 -3.68
CA ASP A 136 6.54 -12.21 -2.54
C ASP A 136 7.86 -11.46 -2.27
N THR A 137 8.31 -11.52 -1.01
CA THR A 137 9.53 -10.83 -0.54
C THR A 137 10.79 -11.25 -1.30
N ALA A 138 10.93 -12.52 -1.68
CA ALA A 138 12.13 -13.04 -2.34
C ALA A 138 12.24 -12.52 -3.77
N SER A 139 11.14 -12.56 -4.52
CA SER A 139 10.99 -12.06 -5.88
C SER A 139 11.26 -10.57 -5.96
N LEU A 140 10.75 -9.79 -4.99
CA LEU A 140 11.02 -8.35 -4.91
C LEU A 140 12.50 -8.04 -4.68
N LEU A 141 13.12 -8.71 -3.72
CA LEU A 141 14.54 -8.50 -3.44
C LEU A 141 15.42 -8.98 -4.59
N LYS A 142 15.01 -10.03 -5.33
CA LYS A 142 15.74 -10.49 -6.52
C LYS A 142 15.69 -9.45 -7.63
N LYS A 143 14.51 -8.87 -7.91
CA LYS A 143 14.36 -7.76 -8.86
C LYS A 143 15.17 -6.53 -8.46
N GLN A 144 15.27 -6.25 -7.15
CA GLN A 144 16.12 -5.19 -6.63
C GLN A 144 17.60 -5.47 -6.88
N ASP A 145 18.05 -6.71 -6.66
CA ASP A 145 19.44 -7.07 -6.86
C ASP A 145 19.86 -6.90 -8.33
N GLU A 146 19.01 -7.35 -9.25
CA GLU A 146 19.23 -7.30 -10.70
C GLU A 146 19.12 -5.88 -11.32
N GLN A 147 18.71 -4.86 -10.55
CA GLN A 147 18.44 -3.53 -11.10
C GLN A 147 19.67 -2.65 -11.31
N SER A 148 19.52 -1.61 -12.13
CA SER A 148 20.56 -0.63 -12.43
C SER A 148 20.78 0.38 -11.29
N LEU A 149 21.97 0.99 -11.25
CA LEU A 149 22.27 2.13 -10.36
C LEU A 149 21.25 3.27 -10.48
N VAL A 150 20.77 3.54 -11.69
CA VAL A 150 19.74 4.56 -11.92
C VAL A 150 18.44 4.19 -11.19
N LYS A 151 18.03 2.92 -11.26
CA LYS A 151 16.84 2.41 -10.53
C LYS A 151 17.03 2.44 -9.02
N ASP A 152 18.24 2.15 -8.51
CA ASP A 152 18.58 2.35 -7.09
C ASP A 152 18.36 3.82 -6.68
N CYS A 153 18.90 4.78 -7.44
CA CYS A 153 18.77 6.21 -7.16
C CYS A 153 17.30 6.66 -7.18
N VAL A 154 16.53 6.22 -8.17
CA VAL A 154 15.09 6.53 -8.27
C VAL A 154 14.33 5.97 -7.06
N MET A 155 14.62 4.74 -6.63
CA MET A 155 13.98 4.16 -5.45
C MET A 155 14.35 4.91 -4.17
N VAL A 156 15.61 5.28 -3.96
CA VAL A 156 16.03 6.08 -2.81
C VAL A 156 15.29 7.42 -2.79
N MET A 157 15.20 8.10 -3.94
CA MET A 157 14.44 9.35 -4.08
C MET A 157 12.96 9.15 -3.72
N LYS A 158 12.31 8.10 -4.28
CA LYS A 158 10.93 7.73 -3.94
C LYS A 158 10.75 7.52 -2.45
N ILE A 159 11.63 6.74 -1.81
CA ILE A 159 11.55 6.49 -0.37
C ILE A 159 11.70 7.78 0.43
N ILE A 160 12.60 8.69 0.06
CA ILE A 160 12.76 9.99 0.73
C ILE A 160 11.48 10.81 0.59
N VAL A 161 10.95 10.95 -0.62
CA VAL A 161 9.68 11.66 -0.89
C VAL A 161 8.55 11.01 -0.08
N CYS A 162 8.42 9.68 -0.13
CA CYS A 162 7.46 8.93 0.65
C CYS A 162 7.65 9.17 2.15
N ARG A 163 8.86 9.14 2.73
CA ARG A 163 9.08 9.42 4.16
C ARG A 163 8.67 10.86 4.54
N LEU A 164 8.86 11.82 3.64
CA LEU A 164 8.44 13.22 3.84
C LEU A 164 6.91 13.36 3.78
N LEU A 165 6.27 12.72 2.80
CA LEU A 165 4.80 12.72 2.65
C LEU A 165 4.10 11.85 3.71
N TYR A 166 4.78 10.80 4.16
CA TYR A 166 4.21 9.67 4.90
C TYR A 166 4.98 9.43 6.22
N LYS A 167 5.32 10.48 6.98
CA LYS A 167 6.06 10.36 8.25
C LYS A 167 5.30 9.56 9.32
N HIS A 168 5.91 8.52 9.90
CA HIS A 168 5.33 7.70 10.98
C HIS A 168 5.21 8.51 12.27
N GLY A 169 4.10 8.33 13.01
CA GLY A 169 3.90 9.01 14.29
C GLY A 169 2.47 9.10 14.81
N GLY A 170 1.53 8.35 14.23
CA GLY A 170 0.17 8.27 14.76
C GLY A 170 0.02 7.14 15.78
N ILE A 171 -1.02 7.21 16.61
CA ILE A 171 -1.42 6.13 17.50
C ILE A 171 -2.15 5.07 16.67
N LYS A 172 -1.82 3.79 16.86
CA LYS A 172 -2.54 2.67 16.23
C LYS A 172 -3.83 2.41 17.01
N HIS A 173 -4.90 3.11 16.63
CA HIS A 173 -6.25 2.76 17.09
C HIS A 173 -6.85 1.71 16.15
N ALA A 174 -7.46 0.65 16.69
CA ALA A 174 -8.14 -0.39 15.88
C ALA A 174 -9.37 0.17 15.14
N LYS A 175 -10.12 1.05 15.82
CA LYS A 175 -11.22 1.83 15.24
C LYS A 175 -10.91 3.31 15.39
N ALA A 176 -11.12 4.05 14.32
CA ALA A 176 -10.97 5.50 14.32
C ALA A 176 -12.02 6.14 13.41
N ALA A 177 -12.09 7.46 13.40
CA ALA A 177 -12.97 8.21 12.50
C ALA A 177 -12.20 9.35 11.84
N VAL A 178 -12.51 9.61 10.58
CA VAL A 178 -12.09 10.85 9.89
C VAL A 178 -13.35 11.52 9.38
N PHE A 179 -13.50 12.82 9.63
CA PHE A 179 -14.69 13.59 9.24
C PHE A 179 -16.02 13.03 9.80
N GLY A 180 -15.96 12.41 10.99
CA GLY A 180 -17.14 11.79 11.62
C GLY A 180 -17.57 10.46 11.00
N ILE A 181 -16.83 9.95 10.01
CA ILE A 181 -17.08 8.63 9.41
C ILE A 181 -16.11 7.62 10.04
N PRO A 182 -16.62 6.57 10.72
CA PRO A 182 -15.80 5.54 11.32
C PRO A 182 -15.12 4.69 10.24
N PHE A 183 -13.91 4.22 10.50
CA PHE A 183 -13.21 3.27 9.65
C PHE A 183 -12.40 2.27 10.48
N GLU A 184 -12.15 1.11 9.89
CA GLU A 184 -11.37 0.04 10.51
C GLU A 184 -9.90 0.18 10.14
N ASN A 185 -9.03 0.22 11.14
CA ASN A 185 -7.58 0.26 10.95
C ASN A 185 -7.00 -1.17 10.94
N ALA A 186 -7.48 -1.98 9.99
CA ALA A 186 -7.12 -3.39 9.87
C ALA A 186 -5.90 -3.61 8.95
N LYS A 187 -5.30 -4.81 9.03
CA LYS A 187 -4.40 -5.30 7.99
C LYS A 187 -5.20 -5.88 6.83
N MET A 188 -4.60 -5.98 5.63
CA MET A 188 -5.25 -6.57 4.46
C MET A 188 -5.78 -7.99 4.75
N ALA A 189 -5.00 -8.83 5.43
CA ALA A 189 -5.39 -10.20 5.76
C ALA A 189 -6.64 -10.27 6.66
N ASP A 190 -6.76 -9.34 7.63
CA ASP A 190 -7.91 -9.28 8.54
C ASP A 190 -9.16 -8.80 7.79
N ALA A 191 -9.00 -7.82 6.89
CA ALA A 191 -10.07 -7.33 6.04
C ALA A 191 -10.61 -8.40 5.09
N VAL A 192 -9.71 -9.16 4.44
CA VAL A 192 -10.08 -10.28 3.56
C VAL A 192 -10.75 -11.40 4.35
N SER A 193 -10.21 -11.74 5.52
CA SER A 193 -10.82 -12.76 6.39
C SER A 193 -12.23 -12.37 6.80
N TRP A 194 -12.46 -11.09 7.12
CA TRP A 194 -13.79 -10.59 7.45
C TRP A 194 -14.80 -10.72 6.29
N VAL A 195 -14.37 -10.49 5.04
CA VAL A 195 -15.26 -10.66 3.87
C VAL A 195 -15.66 -12.13 3.66
N CYS A 196 -14.74 -13.05 3.92
CA CYS A 196 -14.96 -14.49 3.75
C CYS A 196 -15.55 -15.17 5.00
N ASP A 197 -15.69 -14.46 6.12
CA ASP A 197 -16.09 -15.04 7.39
C ASP A 197 -17.54 -15.57 7.33
N PRO A 198 -17.79 -16.86 7.60
CA PRO A 198 -19.16 -17.36 7.67
C PRO A 198 -19.90 -16.75 8.86
N HIS A 199 -21.08 -16.18 8.61
CA HIS A 199 -21.97 -15.70 9.66
C HIS A 199 -23.14 -16.66 9.88
N THR A 200 -23.57 -16.78 11.14
CA THR A 200 -24.66 -17.65 11.56
C THR A 200 -26.04 -17.14 11.15
N ASP A 201 -26.18 -15.84 10.90
CA ASP A 201 -27.43 -15.23 10.44
C ASP A 201 -27.48 -15.26 8.90
N LYS A 202 -28.39 -16.08 8.35
CA LYS A 202 -28.59 -16.22 6.90
C LYS A 202 -29.24 -14.98 6.27
N ASN A 203 -29.87 -14.11 7.06
CA ASN A 203 -30.61 -12.94 6.57
C ASN A 203 -29.82 -11.63 6.73
N TYR A 204 -28.51 -11.73 6.98
CA TYR A 204 -27.67 -10.58 7.25
C TYR A 204 -26.54 -10.42 6.22
N CYS A 205 -26.77 -9.54 5.24
CA CYS A 205 -25.71 -9.07 4.36
C CYS A 205 -24.89 -7.98 5.07
N GLN A 206 -23.62 -8.28 5.33
CA GLN A 206 -22.65 -7.28 5.78
C GLN A 206 -22.19 -6.42 4.62
N ILE A 207 -21.96 -5.13 4.88
CA ILE A 207 -21.56 -4.18 3.83
C ILE A 207 -20.22 -3.51 4.15
N GLY A 208 -19.30 -3.59 3.19
CA GLY A 208 -18.01 -2.92 3.20
C GLY A 208 -17.92 -1.80 2.17
N TYR A 209 -17.43 -0.63 2.57
CA TYR A 209 -17.16 0.49 1.66
C TYR A 209 -15.68 0.90 1.65
N PHE A 210 -15.22 1.43 0.52
CA PHE A 210 -13.87 2.00 0.39
C PHE A 210 -13.94 3.53 0.46
N LEU A 211 -13.46 4.09 1.56
CA LEU A 211 -13.40 5.53 1.79
C LEU A 211 -12.19 6.11 1.07
N ASN A 212 -12.44 6.96 0.08
CA ASN A 212 -11.41 7.77 -0.57
C ASN A 212 -11.79 9.25 -0.53
N ALA A 213 -10.91 10.13 -1.03
CA ALA A 213 -11.12 11.58 -1.02
C ALA A 213 -12.47 12.01 -1.66
N ASN A 214 -12.91 11.29 -2.71
CA ASN A 214 -14.20 11.57 -3.34
C ASN A 214 -15.38 11.18 -2.45
N SER A 215 -15.31 10.04 -1.76
CA SER A 215 -16.34 9.60 -0.82
C SER A 215 -16.57 10.65 0.27
N ILE A 216 -15.50 11.21 0.83
CA ILE A 216 -15.57 12.27 1.84
C ILE A 216 -16.18 13.55 1.28
N ASN A 217 -15.76 13.98 0.09
CA ASN A 217 -16.31 15.20 -0.52
C ASN A 217 -17.81 15.07 -0.83
N LEU A 218 -18.23 13.90 -1.34
CA LEU A 218 -19.63 13.63 -1.59
C LEU A 218 -20.44 13.62 -0.29
N ALA A 219 -19.95 12.92 0.74
CA ALA A 219 -20.64 12.81 2.03
C ALA A 219 -20.78 14.15 2.74
N ALA A 220 -19.80 15.05 2.58
CA ALA A 220 -19.85 16.37 3.20
C ALA A 220 -21.00 17.25 2.68
N ASN A 221 -21.54 16.98 1.49
CA ASN A 221 -22.68 17.69 0.91
C ASN A 221 -23.92 16.80 0.77
N ASN A 222 -23.89 15.58 1.31
CA ASN A 222 -24.97 14.60 1.19
C ASN A 222 -25.13 13.85 2.53
N SER A 223 -26.08 14.32 3.35
CA SER A 223 -26.36 13.74 4.67
C SER A 223 -26.75 12.27 4.58
N ALA A 224 -27.51 11.87 3.56
CA ALA A 224 -27.89 10.48 3.37
C ALA A 224 -26.67 9.58 3.15
N LEU A 225 -25.73 10.01 2.29
CA LEU A 225 -24.48 9.27 2.09
C LEU A 225 -23.61 9.26 3.37
N GLN A 226 -23.55 10.39 4.09
CA GLN A 226 -22.82 10.44 5.37
C GLN A 226 -23.39 9.40 6.35
N THR A 227 -24.71 9.34 6.50
CA THR A 227 -25.39 8.35 7.34
C THR A 227 -25.11 6.93 6.87
N THR A 228 -25.23 6.65 5.57
CA THR A 228 -24.92 5.34 4.98
C THR A 228 -23.49 4.90 5.28
N LEU A 229 -22.50 5.78 5.07
CA LEU A 229 -21.11 5.45 5.37
C LEU A 229 -20.90 5.21 6.87
N SER A 230 -21.53 6.02 7.73
CA SER A 230 -21.42 5.88 9.18
C SER A 230 -22.09 4.64 9.77
N GLN A 231 -23.10 4.09 9.10
CA GLN A 231 -23.85 2.90 9.52
C GLN A 231 -23.34 1.59 8.88
N SER A 232 -22.33 1.68 8.00
CA SER A 232 -21.72 0.52 7.37
C SER A 232 -21.12 -0.47 8.40
N ASN A 233 -21.00 -1.73 8.01
CA ASN A 233 -20.33 -2.72 8.85
C ASN A 233 -18.83 -2.45 8.94
N LYS A 234 -18.22 -2.17 7.78
CA LYS A 234 -16.82 -1.77 7.70
C LYS A 234 -16.59 -0.72 6.63
N ASN A 235 -15.77 0.26 6.99
CA ASN A 235 -15.19 1.21 6.07
C ASN A 235 -13.68 0.95 6.01
N PHE A 236 -13.18 0.77 4.80
CA PHE A 236 -11.76 0.60 4.50
C PHE A 236 -11.18 1.90 3.97
N VAL A 237 -10.00 2.28 4.47
CA VAL A 237 -9.30 3.46 3.97
C VAL A 237 -8.64 3.13 2.64
N ASP A 238 -9.03 3.88 1.61
CA ASP A 238 -8.56 3.74 0.23
C ASP A 238 -7.86 5.03 -0.25
N GLY A 239 -6.63 4.85 -0.71
CA GLY A 239 -5.87 5.85 -1.45
C GLY A 239 -5.06 6.84 -0.60
N SER A 240 -4.18 7.56 -1.29
CA SER A 240 -3.19 8.46 -0.67
C SER A 240 -3.82 9.64 0.07
N GLY A 241 -4.97 10.14 -0.41
CA GLY A 241 -5.69 11.24 0.25
C GLY A 241 -6.18 10.87 1.65
N MET A 242 -6.82 9.72 1.82
CA MET A 242 -7.30 9.30 3.14
C MET A 242 -6.16 8.90 4.08
N ARG A 243 -5.05 8.36 3.55
CA ARG A 243 -3.81 8.16 4.31
C ARG A 243 -3.26 9.47 4.89
N LEU A 244 -3.29 10.55 4.12
CA LEU A 244 -2.90 11.88 4.59
C LEU A 244 -3.86 12.39 5.68
N ALA A 245 -5.17 12.21 5.48
CA ALA A 245 -6.19 12.65 6.44
C ALA A 245 -6.09 11.91 7.78
N ALA A 246 -5.96 10.58 7.77
CA ALA A 246 -5.77 9.76 8.96
C ALA A 246 -4.55 10.22 9.76
N ARG A 247 -3.43 10.47 9.07
CA ARG A 247 -2.22 11.02 9.72
C ARG A 247 -2.41 12.38 10.36
N HIS A 248 -3.11 13.29 9.67
CA HIS A 248 -3.40 14.61 10.22
C HIS A 248 -4.29 14.55 11.47
N ALA A 249 -5.12 13.50 11.57
CA ALA A 249 -5.88 13.15 12.76
C ALA A 249 -5.08 12.34 13.80
N GLY A 250 -3.77 12.13 13.60
CA GLY A 250 -2.91 11.42 14.55
C GLY A 250 -3.05 9.90 14.49
N ILE A 251 -3.61 9.34 13.42
CA ILE A 251 -3.84 7.89 13.26
C ILE A 251 -2.78 7.31 12.31
N ASP A 252 -2.10 6.25 12.76
CA ASP A 252 -1.18 5.49 11.91
C ASP A 252 -1.92 4.29 11.31
N LEU A 253 -2.07 4.28 9.98
CA LEU A 253 -2.78 3.22 9.28
C LEU A 253 -1.97 1.93 9.27
N ALA A 254 -2.59 0.82 9.65
CA ALA A 254 -2.00 -0.50 9.68
C ALA A 254 -1.63 -1.00 8.27
N ASP A 255 -2.46 -0.67 7.27
CA ASP A 255 -2.25 -1.09 5.88
C ASP A 255 -2.92 -0.13 4.86
N ASN A 256 -2.78 -0.39 3.56
CA ASN A 256 -3.54 0.25 2.50
C ASN A 256 -4.57 -0.72 1.94
N ILE A 257 -5.77 -0.74 2.53
CA ILE A 257 -6.86 -1.63 2.09
C ILE A 257 -7.60 -0.97 0.92
N ASN A 258 -6.89 -0.78 -0.20
CA ASN A 258 -7.53 -0.33 -1.43
C ASN A 258 -8.20 -1.50 -2.15
N GLY A 259 -9.34 -1.24 -2.80
CA GLY A 259 -10.13 -2.31 -3.44
C GLY A 259 -9.37 -3.04 -4.55
N THR A 260 -8.48 -2.35 -5.27
CA THR A 260 -7.69 -2.94 -6.37
C THR A 260 -6.63 -3.93 -5.91
N ASP A 261 -6.05 -3.74 -4.73
CA ASP A 261 -5.05 -4.64 -4.14
C ASP A 261 -5.70 -5.68 -3.23
N MET A 262 -6.89 -5.40 -2.70
CA MET A 262 -7.67 -6.37 -1.93
C MET A 262 -8.21 -7.50 -2.80
N LEU A 263 -8.69 -7.21 -4.02
CA LEU A 263 -9.38 -8.22 -4.83
C LEU A 263 -8.55 -9.48 -5.12
N PRO A 264 -7.26 -9.41 -5.52
CA PRO A 264 -6.45 -10.60 -5.74
C PRO A 264 -6.34 -11.50 -4.50
N VAL A 265 -6.06 -10.91 -3.34
CA VAL A 265 -5.92 -11.64 -2.06
C VAL A 265 -7.28 -12.20 -1.63
N LEU A 266 -8.36 -11.48 -1.90
CA LEU A 266 -9.72 -11.94 -1.66
C LEU A 266 -10.10 -13.12 -2.56
N CYS A 267 -9.69 -13.13 -3.83
CA CYS A 267 -9.90 -14.26 -4.74
C CYS A 267 -9.14 -15.50 -4.27
N GLU A 268 -7.86 -15.35 -3.87
CA GLU A 268 -7.07 -16.45 -3.29
C GLU A 268 -7.78 -17.03 -2.06
N LYS A 269 -8.24 -16.16 -1.14
CA LYS A 269 -8.95 -16.62 0.06
C LYS A 269 -10.30 -17.25 -0.26
N ALA A 270 -10.99 -16.76 -1.28
CA ALA A 270 -12.26 -17.32 -1.72
C ALA A 270 -12.10 -18.74 -2.27
N CYS A 271 -11.04 -19.01 -3.04
CA CYS A 271 -10.69 -20.36 -3.48
C CYS A 271 -10.43 -21.30 -2.28
N GLU A 272 -9.72 -20.84 -1.25
CA GLU A 272 -9.46 -21.63 -0.04
C GLU A 272 -10.73 -21.94 0.77
N THR A 273 -11.65 -20.98 0.83
CA THR A 273 -12.84 -21.05 1.70
C THR A 273 -14.09 -21.56 0.98
N GLY A 274 -14.03 -21.77 -0.33
CA GLY A 274 -15.18 -22.07 -1.17
C GLY A 274 -16.18 -20.91 -1.28
N SER A 275 -15.71 -19.66 -1.09
CA SER A 275 -16.55 -18.48 -1.28
C SER A 275 -16.74 -18.20 -2.77
N SER A 276 -17.93 -17.71 -3.13
CA SER A 276 -18.33 -17.41 -4.51
C SER A 276 -18.75 -15.96 -4.68
N PHE A 277 -18.65 -15.46 -5.92
CA PHE A 277 -18.89 -14.05 -6.25
C PHE A 277 -20.06 -13.84 -7.21
N PHE A 278 -20.74 -12.71 -7.03
CA PHE A 278 -21.55 -12.05 -8.05
C PHE A 278 -20.95 -10.68 -8.37
N LEU A 279 -20.81 -10.35 -9.65
CA LEU A 279 -20.23 -9.07 -10.10
C LEU A 279 -21.32 -8.17 -10.70
N LEU A 280 -21.69 -7.11 -10.00
CA LEU A 280 -22.69 -6.14 -10.41
C LEU A 280 -22.04 -4.80 -10.77
N GLY A 281 -22.28 -4.27 -11.96
CA GLY A 281 -21.96 -2.88 -12.29
C GLY A 281 -21.17 -2.71 -13.58
N ALA A 282 -20.58 -1.52 -13.75
CA ALA A 282 -19.94 -1.08 -14.98
C ALA A 282 -20.85 -1.12 -16.23
N LYS A 283 -20.26 -0.91 -17.41
CA LYS A 283 -20.96 -1.01 -18.71
C LYS A 283 -21.24 -2.46 -19.08
N GLU A 284 -22.13 -2.64 -20.04
CA GLU A 284 -22.43 -3.96 -20.63
C GLU A 284 -21.14 -4.69 -21.05
N GLY A 285 -21.06 -5.98 -20.71
CA GLY A 285 -19.90 -6.84 -20.97
C GLY A 285 -18.68 -6.62 -20.07
N ILE A 286 -18.60 -5.55 -19.27
CA ILE A 286 -17.43 -5.29 -18.41
C ILE A 286 -17.38 -6.26 -17.23
N ALA A 287 -18.49 -6.45 -16.52
CA ALA A 287 -18.54 -7.37 -15.38
C ALA A 287 -18.25 -8.82 -15.80
N GLU A 288 -18.77 -9.26 -16.95
CA GLU A 288 -18.51 -10.59 -17.51
C GLU A 288 -17.03 -10.78 -17.86
N LYS A 289 -16.42 -9.81 -18.56
CA LYS A 289 -14.99 -9.84 -18.90
C LYS A 289 -14.12 -9.87 -17.65
N ALA A 290 -14.45 -9.07 -16.63
CA ALA A 290 -13.75 -9.08 -15.36
C ALA A 290 -13.84 -10.46 -14.66
N GLY A 291 -15.03 -11.07 -14.65
CA GLY A 291 -15.22 -12.42 -14.11
C GLY A 291 -14.35 -13.46 -14.82
N LYS A 292 -14.36 -13.48 -16.15
CA LYS A 292 -13.53 -14.40 -16.95
C LYS A 292 -12.03 -14.19 -16.71
N ALA A 293 -11.58 -12.94 -16.65
CA ALA A 293 -10.19 -12.62 -16.36
C ALA A 293 -9.77 -13.12 -14.98
N LEU A 294 -10.60 -12.92 -13.96
CA LEU A 294 -10.34 -13.41 -12.61
C LEU A 294 -10.30 -14.95 -12.55
N GLN A 295 -11.25 -15.64 -13.19
CA GLN A 295 -11.24 -17.10 -13.27
C GLN A 295 -10.03 -17.66 -14.01
N SER A 296 -9.53 -16.95 -15.02
CA SER A 296 -8.28 -17.34 -15.71
C SER A 296 -7.03 -17.14 -14.85
N GLN A 297 -7.08 -16.20 -13.90
CA GLN A 297 -5.96 -15.89 -13.00
C GLN A 297 -5.96 -16.76 -11.74
N PHE A 298 -7.14 -17.12 -11.23
CA PHE A 298 -7.32 -17.86 -9.99
C PHE A 298 -8.10 -19.15 -10.26
N GLU A 299 -7.38 -20.26 -10.40
CA GLU A 299 -7.98 -21.58 -10.58
C GLU A 299 -8.88 -21.92 -9.38
N GLY A 300 -10.09 -22.41 -9.65
CA GLY A 300 -11.09 -22.73 -8.63
C GLY A 300 -11.97 -21.55 -8.18
N LEU A 301 -11.78 -20.34 -8.73
CA LEU A 301 -12.61 -19.18 -8.39
C LEU A 301 -14.05 -19.35 -8.90
N ASP A 302 -15.01 -19.30 -7.98
CA ASP A 302 -16.44 -19.46 -8.28
C ASP A 302 -17.13 -18.10 -8.54
N ILE A 303 -17.41 -17.79 -9.80
CA ILE A 303 -18.21 -16.62 -10.21
C ILE A 303 -19.60 -17.12 -10.63
N ARG A 304 -20.62 -16.92 -9.79
CA ARG A 304 -21.98 -17.45 -10.00
C ARG A 304 -22.88 -16.55 -10.80
N GLY A 305 -22.48 -15.30 -11.03
CA GLY A 305 -23.25 -14.40 -11.88
C GLY A 305 -22.58 -13.06 -12.11
N THR A 306 -22.99 -12.41 -13.19
CA THR A 306 -22.59 -11.04 -13.50
C THR A 306 -23.77 -10.25 -14.05
N HIS A 307 -23.77 -8.94 -13.85
CA HIS A 307 -24.72 -8.02 -14.46
C HIS A 307 -24.13 -6.61 -14.60
N HIS A 308 -24.49 -5.89 -15.66
CA HIS A 308 -24.08 -4.50 -15.84
C HIS A 308 -24.83 -3.55 -14.89
N GLY A 309 -24.34 -2.31 -14.71
CA GLY A 309 -24.91 -1.35 -13.77
C GLY A 309 -26.14 -0.56 -14.25
N TYR A 310 -26.70 -0.90 -15.41
CA TYR A 310 -27.78 -0.15 -16.06
C TYR A 310 -29.10 -0.95 -16.09
N PHE A 311 -29.39 -1.66 -14.99
CA PHE A 311 -30.66 -2.34 -14.78
C PHE A 311 -31.79 -1.35 -14.49
N GLN A 312 -33.03 -1.73 -14.82
CA GLN A 312 -34.22 -0.88 -14.66
C GLN A 312 -35.03 -1.22 -13.40
N SER A 313 -34.97 -2.47 -12.94
CA SER A 313 -35.70 -2.97 -11.78
C SER A 313 -34.73 -3.46 -10.71
N ASP A 314 -34.83 -2.88 -9.50
CA ASP A 314 -34.11 -3.36 -8.31
C ASP A 314 -34.55 -4.79 -7.95
N ASP A 315 -35.83 -5.12 -8.14
CA ASP A 315 -36.39 -6.42 -7.78
C ASP A 315 -35.79 -7.54 -8.65
N GLU A 316 -35.73 -7.32 -9.97
CA GLU A 316 -35.18 -8.30 -10.91
C GLU A 316 -33.69 -8.55 -10.67
N ILE A 317 -32.92 -7.49 -10.37
CA ILE A 317 -31.48 -7.66 -10.13
C ILE A 317 -31.20 -8.34 -8.79
N ILE A 318 -31.98 -8.03 -7.75
CA ILE A 318 -31.87 -8.67 -6.44
C ILE A 318 -32.24 -10.15 -6.55
N GLU A 319 -33.33 -10.47 -7.25
CA GLU A 319 -33.73 -11.86 -7.50
C GLU A 319 -32.61 -12.62 -8.25
N LYS A 320 -32.01 -12.01 -9.27
CA LYS A 320 -30.88 -12.60 -9.99
C LYS A 320 -29.66 -12.83 -9.11
N ILE A 321 -29.35 -11.91 -8.20
CA ILE A 321 -28.25 -12.05 -7.24
C ILE A 321 -28.54 -13.21 -6.29
N ASN A 322 -29.73 -13.24 -5.68
CA ASN A 322 -30.09 -14.26 -4.70
C ASN A 322 -30.17 -15.66 -5.34
N ASN A 323 -30.79 -15.78 -6.52
CA ASN A 323 -30.89 -17.04 -7.26
C ASN A 323 -29.52 -17.59 -7.71
N SER A 324 -28.50 -16.74 -7.83
CA SER A 324 -27.13 -17.19 -8.11
C SER A 324 -26.52 -17.95 -6.93
N GLY A 325 -27.01 -17.74 -5.71
CA GLY A 325 -26.41 -18.28 -4.48
C GLY A 325 -24.98 -17.80 -4.23
N ALA A 326 -24.57 -16.65 -4.79
CA ALA A 326 -23.27 -16.07 -4.54
C ALA A 326 -23.12 -15.62 -3.07
N THR A 327 -21.97 -15.92 -2.45
CA THR A 327 -21.73 -15.52 -1.06
C THR A 327 -21.19 -14.09 -0.92
N ILE A 328 -20.52 -13.58 -1.94
CA ILE A 328 -19.90 -12.24 -1.98
C ILE A 328 -20.46 -11.47 -3.18
N LEU A 329 -20.94 -10.25 -2.95
CA LEU A 329 -21.41 -9.35 -4.00
C LEU A 329 -20.43 -8.19 -4.19
N LEU A 330 -19.89 -8.01 -5.39
CA LEU A 330 -19.08 -6.83 -5.74
C LEU A 330 -19.94 -5.84 -6.54
N VAL A 331 -20.14 -4.63 -6.00
CA VAL A 331 -21.00 -3.59 -6.59
C VAL A 331 -20.17 -2.42 -7.13
N ALA A 332 -20.20 -2.25 -8.45
CA ALA A 332 -19.44 -1.30 -9.25
C ALA A 332 -20.38 -0.29 -9.96
N LEU A 333 -21.34 0.29 -9.21
CA LEU A 333 -22.29 1.27 -9.75
C LEU A 333 -21.76 2.72 -9.71
N GLY A 334 -20.63 2.92 -9.03
CA GLY A 334 -20.05 4.24 -8.80
C GLY A 334 -20.66 4.94 -7.59
N SER A 335 -19.86 5.75 -6.91
CA SER A 335 -20.30 6.52 -5.73
C SER A 335 -20.99 7.81 -6.15
N PRO A 336 -22.13 8.20 -5.54
CA PRO A 336 -22.72 7.62 -4.32
C PRO A 336 -23.74 6.49 -4.56
N ARG A 337 -24.07 6.17 -5.81
CA ARG A 337 -25.16 5.24 -6.15
C ARG A 337 -24.97 3.85 -5.53
N GLN A 338 -23.75 3.32 -5.55
CA GLN A 338 -23.45 2.00 -5.01
C GLN A 338 -23.66 1.90 -3.49
N GLU A 339 -23.26 2.93 -2.73
CA GLU A 339 -23.43 2.94 -1.28
C GLU A 339 -24.91 3.05 -0.93
N MET A 340 -25.63 3.97 -1.59
CA MET A 340 -27.06 4.17 -1.37
C MET A 340 -27.88 2.92 -1.75
N TRP A 341 -27.58 2.30 -2.89
CA TRP A 341 -28.29 1.11 -3.36
C TRP A 341 -28.09 -0.08 -2.42
N LEU A 342 -26.86 -0.26 -1.92
CA LEU A 342 -26.55 -1.31 -0.94
C LEU A 342 -27.31 -1.07 0.37
N GLU A 343 -27.28 0.14 0.92
CA GLU A 343 -27.97 0.43 2.17
C GLU A 343 -29.49 0.23 2.06
N GLN A 344 -30.09 0.68 0.95
CA GLN A 344 -31.52 0.52 0.69
C GLN A 344 -31.93 -0.94 0.54
N ASN A 345 -31.09 -1.78 -0.07
CA ASN A 345 -31.45 -3.15 -0.43
C ASN A 345 -30.80 -4.23 0.44
N ARG A 346 -29.98 -3.87 1.44
CA ARG A 346 -29.22 -4.83 2.27
C ARG A 346 -30.04 -5.93 2.91
N HIS A 347 -31.28 -5.64 3.26
CA HIS A 347 -32.22 -6.56 3.92
C HIS A 347 -32.86 -7.56 2.95
N ARG A 348 -32.62 -7.39 1.65
CA ARG A 348 -33.15 -8.22 0.56
C ARG A 348 -32.09 -9.08 -0.10
N LEU A 349 -30.82 -8.94 0.30
CA LEU A 349 -29.69 -9.63 -0.28
C LEU A 349 -29.33 -10.87 0.55
N ASP A 350 -29.29 -12.02 -0.09
CA ASP A 350 -28.96 -13.31 0.56
C ASP A 350 -27.44 -13.58 0.61
N CYS A 351 -26.63 -12.72 -0.01
CA CYS A 351 -25.18 -12.81 0.08
C CYS A 351 -24.70 -12.45 1.49
N ARG A 352 -23.58 -13.05 1.91
CA ARG A 352 -23.00 -12.84 3.24
C ARG A 352 -22.35 -11.46 3.36
N CYS A 353 -21.66 -11.04 2.30
CA CYS A 353 -20.95 -9.78 2.27
C CYS A 353 -21.13 -9.09 0.91
N ALA A 354 -21.36 -7.78 0.93
CA ALA A 354 -21.36 -6.93 -0.25
C ALA A 354 -20.32 -5.81 -0.13
N LEU A 355 -19.56 -5.58 -1.20
CA LEU A 355 -18.52 -4.56 -1.26
C LEU A 355 -18.82 -3.54 -2.35
N ALA A 356 -18.78 -2.25 -2.00
CA ALA A 356 -18.92 -1.18 -2.98
C ALA A 356 -17.56 -0.82 -3.60
N VAL A 357 -17.27 -1.37 -4.78
CA VAL A 357 -15.91 -1.41 -5.35
C VAL A 357 -15.63 -0.33 -6.41
N GLY A 358 -16.64 0.47 -6.79
CA GLY A 358 -16.45 1.55 -7.76
C GLY A 358 -15.96 1.05 -9.12
N GLY A 359 -14.88 1.63 -9.64
CA GLY A 359 -14.33 1.30 -10.97
C GLY A 359 -13.48 0.03 -11.03
N LEU A 360 -13.56 -0.86 -10.03
CA LEU A 360 -12.73 -2.06 -9.93
C LEU A 360 -12.85 -2.98 -11.16
N LEU A 361 -14.09 -3.20 -11.62
CA LEU A 361 -14.35 -4.11 -12.75
C LEU A 361 -13.76 -3.60 -14.07
N ASP A 362 -13.61 -2.28 -14.25
CA ASP A 362 -12.96 -1.71 -15.44
C ASP A 362 -11.47 -2.13 -15.53
N PHE A 363 -10.79 -2.25 -14.39
CA PHE A 363 -9.39 -2.65 -14.35
C PHE A 363 -9.22 -4.13 -14.65
N PHE A 364 -10.02 -4.99 -14.00
CA PHE A 364 -9.90 -6.44 -14.15
C PHE A 364 -10.47 -6.97 -15.47
N SER A 365 -11.40 -6.24 -16.10
CA SER A 365 -11.84 -6.55 -17.47
C SER A 365 -10.80 -6.18 -18.55
N GLY A 366 -9.74 -5.46 -18.18
CA GLY A 366 -8.76 -4.90 -19.12
C GLY A 366 -9.26 -3.69 -19.92
N ALA A 367 -10.46 -3.17 -19.64
CA ALA A 367 -11.00 -1.99 -20.32
C ALA A 367 -10.21 -0.72 -20.01
N ILE A 368 -9.63 -0.63 -18.80
CA ILE A 368 -8.80 0.49 -18.38
C ILE A 368 -7.49 -0.07 -17.80
N PRO A 369 -6.32 0.24 -18.39
CA PRO A 369 -5.06 -0.21 -17.82
C PRO A 369 -4.83 0.37 -16.43
N ARG A 370 -4.32 -0.47 -15.52
CA ARG A 370 -3.86 -0.04 -14.21
C ARG A 370 -2.62 0.85 -14.35
N ALA A 371 -2.44 1.78 -13.41
CA ALA A 371 -1.29 2.68 -13.42
C ALA A 371 0.04 1.90 -13.38
N PRO A 372 1.07 2.34 -14.11
CA PRO A 372 2.41 1.78 -13.99
C PRO A 372 2.88 1.75 -12.53
N LEU A 373 3.65 0.72 -12.15
CA LEU A 373 4.06 0.52 -10.75
C LEU A 373 4.73 1.77 -10.14
N TRP A 374 5.56 2.47 -10.92
CA TRP A 374 6.23 3.69 -10.44
C TRP A 374 5.26 4.83 -10.08
N MET A 375 4.11 4.93 -10.74
CA MET A 375 3.07 5.91 -10.39
C MET A 375 2.31 5.48 -9.14
N ARG A 376 2.03 4.17 -9.01
CA ARG A 376 1.40 3.59 -7.82
C ARG A 376 2.24 3.82 -6.58
N GLU A 377 3.54 3.57 -6.67
CA GLU A 377 4.51 3.81 -5.59
C GLU A 377 4.60 5.29 -5.18
N LEU A 378 4.30 6.22 -6.08
CA LEU A 378 4.25 7.65 -5.78
C LEU A 378 2.85 8.12 -5.32
N GLY A 379 1.87 7.21 -5.25
CA GLY A 379 0.47 7.55 -4.94
C GLY A 379 -0.22 8.39 -6.04
N LEU A 380 0.28 8.31 -7.28
CA LEU A 380 -0.16 9.09 -8.45
C LEU A 380 -1.17 8.34 -9.33
N GLU A 381 -1.78 7.26 -8.83
CA GLU A 381 -2.77 6.47 -9.59
C GLU A 381 -3.96 7.32 -10.07
N TRP A 382 -4.33 8.34 -9.29
CA TRP A 382 -5.38 9.27 -9.66
C TRP A 382 -5.02 10.13 -10.88
N ILE A 383 -3.74 10.46 -11.09
CA ILE A 383 -3.27 11.16 -12.30
C ILE A 383 -3.44 10.25 -13.51
N TRP A 384 -3.03 8.99 -13.38
CA TRP A 384 -3.22 8.00 -14.44
C TRP A 384 -4.69 7.81 -14.80
N ARG A 385 -5.60 7.78 -13.80
CA ARG A 385 -7.04 7.70 -14.07
C ARG A 385 -7.60 8.98 -14.71
N LEU A 386 -7.11 10.16 -14.31
CA LEU A 386 -7.48 11.43 -14.93
C LEU A 386 -7.03 11.49 -16.40
N MET A 387 -5.83 11.01 -16.72
CA MET A 387 -5.32 10.98 -18.10
C MET A 387 -6.17 10.08 -19.02
N GLN A 388 -6.69 8.97 -18.50
CA GLN A 388 -7.52 8.05 -19.26
C GLN A 388 -8.95 8.56 -19.47
N GLU A 389 -9.50 9.28 -18.49
CA GLU A 389 -10.88 9.77 -18.52
C GLU A 389 -10.97 11.24 -18.08
N PRO A 390 -10.34 12.19 -18.80
CA PRO A 390 -10.14 13.56 -18.33
C PRO A 390 -11.45 14.27 -18.05
N LYS A 391 -12.43 14.19 -18.96
CA LYS A 391 -13.74 14.82 -18.80
C LYS A 391 -14.52 14.24 -17.62
N ALA A 392 -14.57 12.91 -17.50
CA ALA A 392 -15.37 12.25 -16.47
C ALA A 392 -14.75 12.38 -15.07
N LYS A 393 -13.43 12.55 -14.96
CA LYS A 393 -12.73 12.58 -13.67
C LYS A 393 -12.23 13.97 -13.26
N PHE A 394 -12.41 14.99 -14.09
CA PHE A 394 -11.98 16.37 -13.81
C PHE A 394 -12.53 16.89 -12.48
N ASN A 395 -13.85 16.84 -12.29
CA ASN A 395 -14.50 17.33 -11.07
C ASN A 395 -14.00 16.58 -9.83
N ARG A 396 -13.80 15.26 -9.96
CA ARG A 396 -13.33 14.41 -8.86
C ARG A 396 -11.90 14.74 -8.43
N TYR A 397 -10.97 14.92 -9.37
CA TYR A 397 -9.55 15.04 -9.05
C TYR A 397 -9.04 16.48 -9.06
N VAL A 398 -9.37 17.27 -10.08
CA VAL A 398 -8.83 18.64 -10.23
C VAL A 398 -9.50 19.60 -9.25
N ILE A 399 -10.83 19.49 -9.08
CA ILE A 399 -11.59 20.30 -8.12
C ILE A 399 -11.68 19.59 -6.76
N GLY A 400 -12.01 18.30 -6.77
CA GLY A 400 -12.25 17.54 -5.55
C GLY A 400 -11.00 17.37 -4.67
N ASN A 401 -9.81 17.12 -5.22
CA ASN A 401 -8.61 16.92 -4.38
C ASN A 401 -8.26 18.20 -3.58
N PRO A 402 -8.22 19.42 -4.17
CA PRO A 402 -8.06 20.66 -3.40
C PRO A 402 -9.11 20.85 -2.30
N VAL A 403 -10.39 20.61 -2.60
CA VAL A 403 -11.48 20.69 -1.60
C VAL A 403 -11.23 19.71 -0.45
N PHE A 404 -10.84 18.48 -0.77
CA PHE A 404 -10.53 17.47 0.24
C PHE A 404 -9.34 17.89 1.12
N LEU A 405 -8.25 18.40 0.52
CA LEU A 405 -7.10 18.89 1.26
C LEU A 405 -7.44 20.06 2.18
N PHE A 406 -8.30 20.98 1.72
CA PHE A 406 -8.81 22.06 2.56
C PHE A 406 -9.60 21.52 3.75
N ARG A 407 -10.48 20.52 3.55
CA ARG A 407 -11.19 19.85 4.65
C ARG A 407 -10.23 19.20 5.65
N VAL A 408 -9.18 18.51 5.17
CA VAL A 408 -8.14 17.92 6.04
C VAL A 408 -7.41 19.00 6.84
N TYR A 409 -7.12 20.15 6.24
CA TYR A 409 -6.52 21.28 6.93
C TYR A 409 -7.44 21.82 8.04
N VAL A 410 -8.71 22.05 7.73
CA VAL A 410 -9.72 22.52 8.72
C VAL A 410 -9.89 21.50 9.85
N LEU A 411 -9.99 20.22 9.54
CA LEU A 411 -10.07 19.14 10.54
C LEU A 411 -8.90 19.20 11.52
N LYS A 412 -7.68 19.42 11.01
CA LYS A 412 -6.47 19.54 11.84
C LYS A 412 -6.54 20.72 12.80
N GLN A 413 -7.09 21.86 12.37
CA GLN A 413 -7.22 23.04 13.23
C GLN A 413 -8.24 22.80 14.33
N SER A 414 -9.39 22.22 13.98
CA SER A 414 -10.44 21.85 14.94
C SER A 414 -9.93 20.88 16.02
N ILE A 415 -9.14 19.86 15.63
CA ILE A 415 -8.52 18.92 16.59
C ILE A 415 -7.52 19.63 17.53
N ARG A 416 -6.91 20.74 17.09
CA ARG A 416 -5.99 21.55 17.90
C ARG A 416 -6.69 22.58 18.79
N GLY A 417 -8.03 22.63 18.76
CA GLY A 417 -8.81 23.62 19.51
C GLY A 417 -8.75 25.04 18.93
N LEU A 418 -8.37 25.17 17.65
CA LEU A 418 -8.43 26.41 16.85
C LEU A 418 -9.65 26.34 15.92
#